data_AF-A0ABD0UBV2-F1
#
_entry.id   AF-A0ABD0UBV2-F1
#
_cell.length_a   1.000
_cell.length_b   1.000
_cell.length_c   1.000
_cell.angle_alpha   90.00
_cell.angle_beta   90.00
_cell.angle_gamma   90.00
#
_symmetry.space_group_name_H-M   'P 1'
#
loop_
_entity.id
_entity.type
_entity.pdbx_description
1 polymer ?
#
loop_
_entity_poly.entity_id
_entity_poly.type
_entity_poly.pdbx_seq_one_letter_code
_entity_poly.pdbx_strand_id
1 'polypeptide(L)'
;MLKIDNLKRPQSETIILKELPNLSTLTLEFSMESSSPSEEQELAVEDLFDKIIPPQSLEDFTISGFFGRRFPNWMVSSPIEICVPILTKLVLNGINSCTQLPQLGLLSELRDLRMYYVTKVKKIGPEFFGTDINLTRFPFPKLEKLQISNFPELKEWSFGAQVEQNVSPRLKLLPCLRKLTISYCPLLKQLPKGLKYSTVKFLEISGSRSLKLDDNLPPEIEKLSLINCENLDKICCSPMLKTLYVDERYVEKWEALSCVEKLDSLQELSFTNFAIKSLPEWLLKLLQQRGLQNDSNDDFRLDLRCSNEIVQGCLKGGCNSNMVDHVSIYQEHY
;
A
#
# COMPACT_ATOMS: atom_id res chain seq x y z
N MET A 1 2.56 -10.44 -25.73
CA MET A 1 2.79 -9.12 -25.11
C MET A 1 2.85 -8.09 -26.21
N LEU A 2 2.06 -7.02 -26.10
CA LEU A 2 2.09 -5.85 -26.99
C LEU A 2 2.37 -4.61 -26.13
N LYS A 3 3.31 -3.77 -26.56
CA LYS A 3 3.61 -2.48 -25.94
C LYS A 3 3.41 -1.41 -27.00
N ILE A 4 2.58 -0.41 -26.69
CA ILE A 4 2.27 0.71 -27.58
C ILE A 4 2.77 1.98 -26.92
N ASP A 5 3.77 2.59 -27.55
CA ASP A 5 4.48 3.74 -27.02
C ASP A 5 4.12 5.02 -27.73
N ASN A 6 4.42 6.15 -27.08
CA ASN A 6 4.25 7.48 -27.61
C ASN A 6 2.82 7.80 -28.07
N LEU A 7 1.83 7.33 -27.31
CA LEU A 7 0.42 7.65 -27.56
C LEU A 7 0.18 9.14 -27.30
N LYS A 8 0.17 9.94 -28.38
CA LYS A 8 0.01 11.41 -28.36
C LYS A 8 -1.25 11.88 -29.09
N ARG A 9 -1.70 11.19 -30.14
CA ARG A 9 -2.86 11.52 -31.00
C ARG A 9 -3.39 10.26 -31.71
N PRO A 10 -4.69 10.18 -32.02
CA PRO A 10 -5.16 9.21 -33.01
C PRO A 10 -4.62 9.61 -34.38
N GLN A 11 -3.60 8.89 -34.88
CA GLN A 11 -3.48 8.75 -36.34
C GLN A 11 -4.69 7.91 -36.77
N SER A 12 -5.29 8.22 -37.92
CA SER A 12 -6.66 7.86 -38.33
C SER A 12 -7.02 6.36 -38.41
N GLU A 13 -6.24 5.47 -37.82
CA GLU A 13 -6.48 4.04 -37.72
C GLU A 13 -6.90 3.70 -36.28
N THR A 14 -8.17 3.33 -36.12
CA THR A 14 -8.64 2.67 -34.90
C THR A 14 -7.74 1.45 -34.65
N ILE A 15 -6.98 1.43 -33.56
CA ILE A 15 -6.23 0.24 -33.18
C ILE A 15 -7.24 -0.80 -32.70
N ILE A 16 -7.62 -1.75 -33.55
CA ILE A 16 -8.59 -2.80 -33.22
C ILE A 16 -7.89 -3.90 -32.40
N LEU A 17 -7.56 -3.60 -31.14
CA LEU A 17 -6.94 -4.57 -30.24
C LEU A 17 -7.90 -5.70 -29.85
N LYS A 18 -9.21 -5.47 -29.93
CA LYS A 18 -10.26 -6.43 -29.59
C LYS A 18 -10.20 -7.73 -30.42
N GLU A 19 -9.61 -7.67 -31.62
CA GLU A 19 -9.52 -8.80 -32.55
C GLU A 19 -8.22 -9.59 -32.42
N LEU A 20 -7.41 -9.35 -31.38
CA LEU A 20 -6.17 -10.09 -31.10
C LEU A 20 -6.41 -11.18 -30.04
N PRO A 21 -6.91 -12.38 -30.41
CA PRO A 21 -7.42 -13.38 -29.45
C PRO A 21 -6.36 -13.99 -28.52
N ASN A 22 -5.08 -13.85 -28.87
CA ASN A 22 -3.96 -14.41 -28.10
C ASN A 22 -3.21 -13.33 -27.30
N LEU A 23 -3.72 -12.10 -27.28
CA LEU A 23 -3.07 -11.02 -26.54
C LEU A 23 -3.44 -11.10 -25.06
N SER A 24 -2.52 -11.60 -24.25
CA SER A 24 -2.65 -11.72 -22.80
C SER A 24 -1.97 -10.59 -22.01
N THR A 25 -1.09 -9.81 -22.65
CA THR A 25 -0.40 -8.69 -22.01
C THR A 25 -0.37 -7.47 -22.90
N LEU A 26 -0.81 -6.34 -22.37
CA LEU A 26 -0.87 -5.04 -23.05
C LEU A 26 -0.25 -3.96 -22.16
N THR A 27 0.63 -3.15 -22.75
CA THR A 27 1.17 -1.94 -22.14
C THR A 27 0.86 -0.75 -23.03
N LEU A 28 0.23 0.27 -22.48
CA LEU A 28 0.00 1.56 -23.14
C LEU A 28 0.86 2.62 -22.44
N GLU A 29 1.80 3.20 -23.18
CA GLU A 29 2.64 4.30 -22.68
C GLU A 29 2.26 5.61 -23.38
N PHE A 30 1.65 6.48 -22.60
CA PHE A 30 1.32 7.84 -22.99
C PHE A 30 2.51 8.74 -22.68
N SER A 31 2.93 9.50 -23.68
CA SER A 31 4.08 10.41 -23.58
C SER A 31 3.62 11.85 -23.68
N MET A 32 4.10 12.70 -22.79
CA MET A 32 3.88 14.14 -22.84
C MET A 32 5.20 14.84 -23.17
N GLU A 33 5.15 15.87 -24.01
CA GLU A 33 6.33 16.68 -24.38
C GLU A 33 6.59 17.83 -23.41
N SER A 34 5.53 18.31 -22.73
CA SER A 34 5.57 19.38 -21.73
C SER A 34 5.37 18.83 -20.32
N SER A 35 5.66 19.64 -19.30
CA SER A 35 5.39 19.29 -17.89
C SER A 35 3.93 19.49 -17.48
N SER A 36 3.16 20.22 -18.28
CA SER A 36 1.74 20.51 -18.06
C SER A 36 1.00 20.38 -19.40
N PRO A 37 0.00 19.49 -19.49
CA PRO A 37 -0.78 19.36 -20.71
C PRO A 37 -1.75 20.53 -20.88
N SER A 38 -2.01 20.96 -22.11
CA SER A 38 -3.15 21.83 -22.42
C SER A 38 -4.44 21.03 -22.40
N GLU A 39 -5.58 21.72 -22.24
CA GLU A 39 -6.89 21.06 -22.25
C GLU A 39 -7.14 20.29 -23.56
N GLU A 40 -6.68 20.80 -24.70
CA GLU A 40 -6.79 20.10 -25.99
C GLU A 40 -5.96 18.80 -26.03
N GLN A 41 -4.80 18.77 -25.38
CA GLN A 41 -3.98 17.56 -25.28
C GLN A 41 -4.64 16.51 -24.38
N GLU A 42 -5.21 16.93 -23.24
CA GLU A 42 -5.95 16.05 -22.34
C GLU A 42 -7.17 15.44 -23.05
N LEU A 43 -7.94 16.25 -23.77
CA LEU A 43 -9.09 15.77 -24.56
C LEU A 43 -8.66 14.80 -25.67
N ALA A 44 -7.59 15.12 -26.40
CA ALA A 44 -7.10 14.27 -27.48
C ALA A 44 -6.64 12.88 -27.00
N VAL A 45 -6.02 12.80 -25.81
CA VAL A 45 -5.57 11.53 -25.24
C VAL A 45 -6.74 10.72 -24.66
N GLU A 46 -7.75 11.39 -24.11
CA GLU A 46 -9.01 10.74 -23.72
C GLU A 46 -9.72 10.11 -24.91
N ASP A 47 -9.90 10.87 -25.99
CA ASP A 47 -10.54 10.41 -27.23
C ASP A 47 -9.78 9.24 -27.87
N LEU A 48 -8.44 9.26 -27.78
CA LEU A 48 -7.61 8.15 -28.19
C LEU A 48 -7.84 6.92 -27.31
N PHE A 49 -7.83 7.09 -25.99
CA PHE A 49 -7.96 5.97 -25.07
C PHE A 49 -9.37 5.33 -25.10
N ASP A 50 -10.41 6.13 -25.37
CA ASP A 50 -11.78 5.64 -25.59
C ASP A 50 -11.87 4.66 -26.78
N LYS A 51 -11.03 4.82 -27.80
CA LYS A 51 -11.00 3.96 -29.00
C LYS A 51 -10.18 2.69 -28.81
N ILE A 52 -9.34 2.63 -27.78
CA ILE A 52 -8.48 1.48 -27.48
C ILE A 52 -9.27 0.54 -26.56
N ILE A 53 -10.01 -0.39 -27.17
CA ILE A 53 -10.73 -1.44 -26.45
C ILE A 53 -9.82 -2.68 -26.36
N PRO A 54 -9.39 -3.11 -25.16
CA PRO A 54 -8.55 -4.29 -25.03
C PRO A 54 -9.29 -5.59 -25.38
N PRO A 55 -8.58 -6.66 -25.78
CA PRO A 55 -9.19 -7.96 -26.01
C PRO A 55 -9.61 -8.62 -24.71
N GLN A 56 -10.67 -9.45 -24.76
CA GLN A 56 -11.17 -10.16 -23.58
C GLN A 56 -10.22 -11.24 -23.06
N SER A 57 -9.19 -11.61 -23.83
CA SER A 57 -8.10 -12.51 -23.43
C SER A 57 -7.03 -11.84 -22.55
N LEU A 58 -7.18 -10.54 -22.24
CA LEU A 58 -6.15 -9.77 -21.55
C LEU A 58 -6.05 -10.17 -20.07
N GLU A 59 -4.85 -10.55 -19.63
CA GLU A 59 -4.54 -10.96 -18.26
C GLU A 59 -3.69 -9.93 -17.51
N ASP A 60 -2.77 -9.24 -18.19
CA ASP A 60 -1.89 -8.21 -17.62
C ASP A 60 -2.01 -6.90 -18.41
N PHE A 61 -2.47 -5.84 -17.74
CA PHE A 61 -2.65 -4.54 -18.35
C PHE A 61 -1.87 -3.46 -17.61
N THR A 62 -1.03 -2.72 -18.33
CA THR A 62 -0.29 -1.58 -17.80
C THR A 62 -0.65 -0.31 -18.55
N ILE A 63 -1.04 0.72 -17.81
CA ILE A 63 -1.29 2.08 -18.29
C ILE A 63 -0.22 2.97 -17.66
N SER A 64 0.62 3.60 -18.49
CA SER A 64 1.72 4.44 -18.03
C SER A 64 1.64 5.85 -18.62
N GLY A 65 1.86 6.87 -17.80
CA GLY A 65 1.96 8.27 -18.21
C GLY A 65 0.64 8.91 -18.66
N PHE A 66 -0.52 8.30 -18.35
CA PHE A 66 -1.80 8.82 -18.81
C PHE A 66 -2.13 10.18 -18.18
N PHE A 67 -2.44 11.15 -19.04
CA PHE A 67 -2.66 12.54 -18.66
C PHE A 67 -4.03 13.08 -19.09
N GLY A 68 -4.98 12.19 -19.43
CA GLY A 68 -6.38 12.59 -19.55
C GLY A 68 -6.99 12.87 -18.17
N ARG A 69 -8.05 13.67 -18.13
CA ARG A 69 -8.79 14.03 -16.91
C ARG A 69 -9.76 12.93 -16.46
N ARG A 70 -10.11 11.99 -17.35
CA ARG A 70 -10.92 10.80 -17.05
C ARG A 70 -10.34 9.54 -17.69
N PHE A 71 -10.63 8.40 -17.06
CA PHE A 71 -10.43 7.09 -17.67
C PHE A 71 -11.42 6.86 -18.83
N PRO A 72 -11.12 5.92 -19.75
CA PRO A 72 -11.97 5.69 -20.92
C PRO A 72 -13.32 5.10 -20.53
N ASN A 73 -14.33 5.31 -21.36
CA ASN A 73 -15.73 4.96 -21.12
C ASN A 73 -15.93 3.47 -20.83
N TRP A 74 -15.10 2.60 -21.41
CA TRP A 74 -15.17 1.17 -21.15
C TRP A 74 -14.70 0.78 -19.73
N MET A 75 -13.95 1.64 -19.04
CA MET A 75 -13.58 1.48 -17.63
C MET A 75 -14.55 2.16 -16.66
N VAL A 76 -15.30 3.17 -17.12
CA VAL A 76 -16.11 4.06 -16.25
C VAL A 76 -17.62 3.85 -16.44
N SER A 77 -18.09 3.81 -17.69
CA SER A 77 -19.52 3.82 -18.06
C SER A 77 -20.06 2.45 -18.47
N SER A 78 -19.20 1.57 -19.01
CA SER A 78 -19.54 0.16 -19.23
C SER A 78 -18.95 -0.70 -18.10
N PRO A 79 -19.55 -1.85 -17.77
CA PRO A 79 -18.96 -2.73 -16.76
C PRO A 79 -17.58 -3.17 -17.22
N ILE A 80 -16.54 -2.70 -16.54
CA ILE A 80 -15.13 -3.01 -16.84
C ILE A 80 -14.89 -4.54 -16.86
N GLU A 81 -15.65 -5.27 -16.04
CA GLU A 81 -15.67 -6.73 -15.97
C GLU A 81 -16.16 -7.43 -17.25
N ILE A 82 -16.87 -6.73 -18.15
CA ILE A 82 -17.26 -7.29 -19.46
C ILE A 82 -16.15 -7.06 -20.50
N CYS A 83 -15.43 -5.94 -20.39
CA CYS A 83 -14.39 -5.57 -21.33
C CYS A 83 -13.11 -6.38 -21.12
N VAL A 84 -12.73 -6.60 -19.86
CA VAL A 84 -11.52 -7.32 -19.46
C VAL A 84 -11.83 -8.37 -18.37
N PRO A 85 -12.65 -9.39 -18.70
CA PRO A 85 -13.23 -10.32 -17.72
C PRO A 85 -12.22 -11.19 -16.97
N ILE A 86 -11.07 -11.48 -17.59
CA ILE A 86 -10.04 -12.36 -17.03
C ILE A 86 -8.80 -11.61 -16.55
N LEU A 87 -8.87 -10.29 -16.41
CA LEU A 87 -7.72 -9.47 -16.02
C LEU A 87 -7.23 -9.86 -14.62
N THR A 88 -5.99 -10.34 -14.54
CA THR A 88 -5.36 -10.79 -13.30
C THR A 88 -4.41 -9.75 -12.71
N LYS A 89 -3.86 -8.87 -13.54
CA LYS A 89 -2.93 -7.82 -13.13
C LYS A 89 -3.23 -6.49 -13.81
N LEU A 90 -3.26 -5.43 -13.02
CA LEU A 90 -3.43 -4.06 -13.50
C LEU A 90 -2.39 -3.15 -12.86
N VAL A 91 -1.65 -2.42 -13.69
CA VAL A 91 -0.69 -1.41 -13.26
C VAL A 91 -1.10 -0.05 -13.80
N LEU A 92 -1.36 0.89 -12.90
CA LEU A 92 -1.55 2.30 -13.22
C LEU A 92 -0.28 3.04 -12.79
N ASN A 93 0.43 3.67 -13.72
CA ASN A 93 1.69 4.35 -13.44
C ASN A 93 1.67 5.76 -14.03
N GLY A 94 1.94 6.80 -13.24
CA GLY A 94 1.99 8.16 -13.76
C GLY A 94 0.64 8.65 -14.29
N ILE A 95 -0.41 8.54 -13.47
CA ILE A 95 -1.75 9.04 -13.80
C ILE A 95 -1.87 10.49 -13.30
N ASN A 96 -1.76 11.45 -14.20
CA ASN A 96 -1.38 12.82 -13.84
C ASN A 96 -2.52 13.84 -13.79
N SER A 97 -3.62 13.60 -14.49
CA SER A 97 -4.75 14.56 -14.56
C SER A 97 -6.07 13.98 -14.05
N CYS A 98 -6.19 12.65 -13.90
CA CYS A 98 -7.41 12.02 -13.40
C CYS A 98 -7.66 12.32 -11.92
N THR A 99 -8.86 12.84 -11.63
CA THR A 99 -9.28 13.13 -10.25
C THR A 99 -10.01 11.97 -9.58
N GLN A 100 -10.46 10.99 -10.37
CA GLN A 100 -11.20 9.81 -9.92
C GLN A 100 -10.62 8.54 -10.55
N LEU A 101 -10.62 7.46 -9.76
CA LEU A 101 -10.29 6.12 -10.23
C LEU A 101 -11.56 5.42 -10.77
N PRO A 102 -11.42 4.51 -11.75
CA PRO A 102 -12.53 3.70 -12.23
C PRO A 102 -12.96 2.67 -11.18
N GLN A 103 -14.10 2.01 -11.41
CA GLN A 103 -14.71 1.02 -10.50
C GLN A 103 -13.96 -0.33 -10.54
N LEU A 104 -12.68 -0.32 -10.20
CA LEU A 104 -11.79 -1.48 -10.32
C LEU A 104 -12.23 -2.66 -9.45
N GLY A 105 -13.00 -2.42 -8.38
CA GLY A 105 -13.51 -3.48 -7.50
C GLY A 105 -14.40 -4.51 -8.18
N LEU A 106 -14.95 -4.18 -9.37
CA LEU A 106 -15.74 -5.10 -10.18
C LEU A 106 -14.89 -6.17 -10.88
N LEU A 107 -13.56 -6.01 -10.95
CA LEU A 107 -12.66 -6.97 -11.59
C LEU A 107 -12.52 -8.23 -10.73
N SER A 108 -13.29 -9.28 -11.04
CA SER A 108 -13.37 -10.50 -10.22
C SER A 108 -12.12 -11.38 -10.28
N GLU A 109 -11.38 -11.35 -11.39
CA GLU A 109 -10.17 -12.16 -11.57
C GLU A 109 -8.88 -11.44 -11.14
N LEU A 110 -8.97 -10.17 -10.73
CA LEU A 110 -7.80 -9.37 -10.41
C LEU A 110 -7.10 -9.88 -9.15
N ARG A 111 -5.81 -10.15 -9.26
CA ARG A 111 -4.92 -10.65 -8.19
C ARG A 111 -3.86 -9.63 -7.78
N ASP A 112 -3.40 -8.79 -8.70
CA ASP A 112 -2.33 -7.83 -8.47
C ASP A 112 -2.72 -6.44 -9.01
N LEU A 113 -3.00 -5.50 -8.11
CA LEU A 113 -3.31 -4.11 -8.45
C LEU A 113 -2.21 -3.20 -7.92
N ARG A 114 -1.58 -2.46 -8.82
CA ARG A 114 -0.50 -1.53 -8.49
C ARG A 114 -0.78 -0.16 -9.06
N MET A 115 -0.75 0.84 -8.20
CA MET A 115 -0.97 2.24 -8.56
C MET A 115 0.23 3.06 -8.08
N TYR A 116 0.95 3.64 -9.03
CA TYR A 116 2.16 4.42 -8.83
C TYR A 116 1.97 5.81 -9.42
N TYR A 117 2.44 6.84 -8.72
CA TYR A 117 2.47 8.22 -9.21
C TYR A 117 1.09 8.68 -9.72
N VAL A 118 0.05 8.54 -8.89
CA VAL A 118 -1.30 9.01 -9.19
C VAL A 118 -1.51 10.34 -8.49
N THR A 119 -1.46 11.44 -9.23
CA THR A 119 -1.15 12.75 -8.62
C THR A 119 -2.37 13.56 -8.18
N LYS A 120 -3.53 13.39 -8.83
CA LYS A 120 -4.73 14.23 -8.62
C LYS A 120 -5.87 13.56 -7.84
N VAL A 121 -5.76 12.28 -7.56
CA VAL A 121 -6.78 11.54 -6.79
C VAL A 121 -6.69 11.93 -5.32
N LYS A 122 -7.76 12.56 -4.81
CA LYS A 122 -7.85 13.03 -3.41
C LYS A 122 -8.50 12.03 -2.47
N LYS A 123 -9.32 11.13 -3.01
CA LYS A 123 -10.11 10.18 -2.26
C LYS A 123 -10.22 8.85 -3.00
N ILE A 124 -10.13 7.75 -2.25
CA ILE A 124 -10.55 6.43 -2.68
C ILE A 124 -11.78 6.06 -1.84
N GLY A 125 -12.96 6.19 -2.42
CA GLY A 125 -14.24 5.91 -1.75
C GLY A 125 -14.92 4.63 -2.24
N PRO A 126 -16.18 4.38 -1.81
CA PRO A 126 -16.97 3.21 -2.23
C PRO A 126 -17.10 3.08 -3.75
N GLU A 127 -17.09 4.18 -4.49
CA GLU A 127 -17.15 4.21 -5.95
C GLU A 127 -16.01 3.42 -6.62
N PHE A 128 -14.85 3.32 -5.99
CA PHE A 128 -13.73 2.52 -6.47
C PHE A 128 -14.02 1.01 -6.45
N PHE A 129 -14.90 0.59 -5.54
CA PHE A 129 -15.22 -0.81 -5.28
C PHE A 129 -16.44 -1.31 -6.09
N GLY A 130 -17.19 -0.41 -6.72
CA GLY A 130 -18.40 -0.72 -7.49
C GLY A 130 -19.67 -0.15 -6.86
N THR A 131 -20.67 0.18 -7.68
CA THR A 131 -21.92 0.85 -7.27
C THR A 131 -22.88 -0.02 -6.46
N ASP A 132 -22.69 -1.34 -6.39
CA ASP A 132 -23.65 -2.28 -5.80
C ASP A 132 -23.05 -3.06 -4.61
N ILE A 133 -22.42 -2.35 -3.66
CA ILE A 133 -21.98 -2.94 -2.37
C ILE A 133 -23.19 -3.29 -1.46
N ASN A 134 -24.38 -3.47 -2.05
CA ASN A 134 -25.54 -4.10 -1.43
C ASN A 134 -25.27 -5.61 -1.23
N LEU A 135 -24.25 -5.94 -0.43
CA LEU A 135 -24.02 -7.21 0.28
C LEU A 135 -24.06 -8.54 -0.52
N THR A 136 -24.24 -8.52 -1.85
CA THR A 136 -24.37 -9.72 -2.68
C THR A 136 -23.08 -10.08 -3.44
N ARG A 137 -22.23 -9.10 -3.75
CA ARG A 137 -20.94 -9.32 -4.44
C ARG A 137 -19.82 -8.57 -3.75
N PHE A 138 -18.75 -9.28 -3.37
CA PHE A 138 -17.58 -8.69 -2.76
C PHE A 138 -16.70 -8.01 -3.81
N PRO A 139 -16.26 -6.76 -3.60
CA PRO A 139 -15.27 -6.17 -4.48
C PRO A 139 -13.96 -6.94 -4.36
N PHE A 140 -13.25 -7.08 -5.48
CA PHE A 140 -11.94 -7.72 -5.54
C PHE A 140 -11.87 -9.11 -4.85
N PRO A 141 -12.69 -10.09 -5.27
CA PRO A 141 -12.77 -11.39 -4.60
C PRO A 141 -11.47 -12.21 -4.63
N LYS A 142 -10.59 -11.97 -5.62
CA LYS A 142 -9.32 -12.69 -5.81
C LYS A 142 -8.07 -11.82 -5.60
N LEU A 143 -8.21 -10.57 -5.18
CA LEU A 143 -7.07 -9.65 -5.07
C LEU A 143 -6.13 -10.10 -3.96
N GLU A 144 -4.87 -10.35 -4.30
CA GLU A 144 -3.82 -10.84 -3.41
C GLU A 144 -2.82 -9.75 -3.01
N LYS A 145 -2.59 -8.78 -3.92
CA LYS A 145 -1.62 -7.69 -3.75
C LYS A 145 -2.25 -6.36 -4.15
N LEU A 146 -2.19 -5.39 -3.25
CA LEU A 146 -2.58 -4.00 -3.49
C LEU A 146 -1.40 -3.09 -3.16
N GLN A 147 -0.96 -2.29 -4.13
CA GLN A 147 0.09 -1.29 -3.93
C GLN A 147 -0.44 0.10 -4.30
N ILE A 148 -0.40 1.02 -3.33
CA ILE A 148 -0.74 2.43 -3.47
C ILE A 148 0.53 3.23 -3.18
N SER A 149 1.11 3.85 -4.21
CA SER A 149 2.39 4.52 -4.10
C SER A 149 2.38 5.88 -4.78
N ASN A 150 2.98 6.88 -4.12
CA ASN A 150 3.12 8.24 -4.66
C ASN A 150 1.75 8.84 -5.03
N PHE A 151 0.85 8.91 -4.03
CA PHE A 151 -0.41 9.65 -4.13
C PHE A 151 -0.30 10.95 -3.31
N PRO A 152 0.28 12.03 -3.87
CA PRO A 152 0.57 13.25 -3.13
C PRO A 152 -0.68 13.98 -2.62
N GLU A 153 -1.81 13.87 -3.34
CA GLU A 153 -3.06 14.55 -2.99
C GLU A 153 -4.07 13.66 -2.23
N LEU A 154 -3.77 12.37 -2.03
CA LEU A 154 -4.69 11.42 -1.38
C LEU A 154 -4.86 11.74 0.11
N LYS A 155 -6.07 12.13 0.49
CA LYS A 155 -6.45 12.51 1.87
C LYS A 155 -7.29 11.45 2.56
N GLU A 156 -8.17 10.79 1.79
CA GLU A 156 -9.18 9.89 2.31
C GLU A 156 -9.14 8.53 1.60
N TRP A 157 -9.19 7.46 2.39
CA TRP A 157 -9.42 6.12 1.89
C TRP A 157 -10.45 5.42 2.79
N SER A 158 -11.61 5.05 2.24
CA SER A 158 -12.68 4.38 2.98
C SER A 158 -13.50 3.45 2.08
N PHE A 159 -14.03 2.38 2.67
CA PHE A 159 -15.00 1.51 2.00
C PHE A 159 -16.43 2.09 2.01
N GLY A 160 -16.65 3.23 2.66
CA GLY A 160 -17.95 3.85 2.85
C GLY A 160 -18.63 3.43 4.15
N ALA A 161 -19.35 4.36 4.79
CA ALA A 161 -19.92 4.18 6.12
C ALA A 161 -20.89 3.00 6.23
N GLN A 162 -21.71 2.76 5.20
CA GLN A 162 -22.67 1.64 5.19
C GLN A 162 -21.96 0.29 5.15
N VAL A 163 -20.89 0.18 4.35
CA VAL A 163 -20.07 -1.03 4.29
C VAL A 163 -19.40 -1.23 5.64
N GLU A 164 -18.72 -0.21 6.16
CA GLU A 164 -18.01 -0.31 7.45
C GLU A 164 -18.92 -0.60 8.65
N GLN A 165 -20.21 -0.23 8.60
CA GLN A 165 -21.21 -0.57 9.63
C GLN A 165 -21.74 -2.01 9.51
N ASN A 166 -21.83 -2.55 8.30
CA ASN A 166 -22.37 -3.90 8.03
C ASN A 166 -21.28 -4.98 8.00
N VAL A 167 -20.01 -4.60 7.93
CA VAL A 167 -18.89 -5.55 7.95
C VAL A 167 -18.78 -6.14 9.34
N SER A 168 -19.00 -7.44 9.40
CA SER A 168 -18.81 -8.27 10.59
C SER A 168 -17.66 -9.26 10.34
N PRO A 169 -17.16 -9.96 11.36
CA PRO A 169 -16.17 -11.03 11.17
C PRO A 169 -16.60 -12.13 10.17
N ARG A 170 -17.91 -12.22 9.87
CA ARG A 170 -18.48 -13.15 8.89
C ARG A 170 -18.38 -12.66 7.45
N LEU A 171 -18.12 -11.36 7.24
CA LEU A 171 -18.09 -10.71 5.94
C LEU A 171 -16.68 -10.12 5.72
N LYS A 172 -15.77 -10.89 5.10
CA LYS A 172 -14.40 -10.41 4.88
C LYS A 172 -14.36 -9.46 3.68
N LEU A 173 -13.91 -8.22 3.90
CA LEU A 173 -13.57 -7.29 2.82
C LEU A 173 -12.20 -7.67 2.25
N LEU A 174 -12.07 -7.68 0.92
CA LEU A 174 -10.83 -8.07 0.24
C LEU A 174 -10.36 -9.47 0.73
N PRO A 175 -11.18 -10.51 0.55
CA PRO A 175 -11.04 -11.79 1.26
C PRO A 175 -9.75 -12.56 0.93
N CYS A 176 -9.08 -12.23 -0.18
CA CYS A 176 -7.81 -12.84 -0.59
C CYS A 176 -6.60 -11.92 -0.43
N LEU A 177 -6.75 -10.70 0.07
CA LEU A 177 -5.66 -9.71 0.07
C LEU A 177 -4.59 -10.10 1.09
N ARG A 178 -3.40 -10.48 0.62
CA ARG A 178 -2.28 -10.92 1.48
C ARG A 178 -1.25 -9.83 1.72
N LYS A 179 -1.01 -8.98 0.72
CA LYS A 179 -0.01 -7.91 0.79
C LYS A 179 -0.65 -6.55 0.48
N LEU A 180 -0.52 -5.61 1.40
CA LEU A 180 -0.87 -4.21 1.22
C LEU A 180 0.39 -3.34 1.41
N THR A 181 0.72 -2.55 0.40
CA THR A 181 1.81 -1.59 0.46
C THR A 181 1.27 -0.18 0.21
N ILE A 182 1.58 0.75 1.11
CA ILE A 182 1.23 2.17 1.04
C ILE A 182 2.52 2.95 1.14
N SER A 183 2.87 3.73 0.12
CA SER A 183 4.14 4.46 0.12
C SER A 183 3.98 5.87 -0.43
N TYR A 184 4.61 6.84 0.22
CA TYR A 184 4.63 8.24 -0.22
C TYR A 184 3.20 8.80 -0.45
N CYS A 185 2.33 8.60 0.54
CA CYS A 185 0.98 9.16 0.60
C CYS A 185 0.91 10.19 1.75
N PRO A 186 1.55 11.37 1.60
CA PRO A 186 1.83 12.26 2.72
C PRO A 186 0.59 12.89 3.35
N LEU A 187 -0.53 12.99 2.63
CA LEU A 187 -1.77 13.59 3.12
C LEU A 187 -2.80 12.57 3.63
N LEU A 188 -2.54 11.26 3.48
CA LEU A 188 -3.47 10.22 3.89
C LEU A 188 -3.52 10.17 5.41
N LYS A 189 -4.70 10.40 5.99
CA LYS A 189 -4.85 10.53 7.45
C LYS A 189 -5.12 9.22 8.17
N GLN A 190 -5.81 8.29 7.50
CA GLN A 190 -6.27 7.04 8.10
C GLN A 190 -6.43 5.96 7.03
N LEU A 191 -6.34 4.70 7.44
CA LEU A 191 -6.74 3.55 6.63
C LEU A 191 -8.25 3.30 6.76
N PRO A 192 -8.89 2.60 5.81
CA PRO A 192 -10.30 2.21 5.92
C PRO A 192 -10.54 1.38 7.18
N LYS A 193 -11.59 1.68 7.95
CA LYS A 193 -11.88 0.94 9.20
C LYS A 193 -12.22 -0.53 8.93
N GLY A 194 -12.76 -0.82 7.75
CA GLY A 194 -13.05 -2.17 7.29
C GLY A 194 -11.81 -3.04 7.06
N LEU A 195 -10.59 -2.46 7.04
CA LEU A 195 -9.35 -3.19 6.79
C LEU A 195 -9.10 -4.29 7.85
N LYS A 196 -9.59 -4.09 9.08
CA LYS A 196 -9.53 -5.09 10.15
C LYS A 196 -10.27 -6.40 9.85
N TYR A 197 -11.12 -6.42 8.81
CA TYR A 197 -11.85 -7.60 8.37
C TYR A 197 -11.26 -8.22 7.09
N SER A 198 -10.08 -7.76 6.66
CA SER A 198 -9.34 -8.35 5.54
C SER A 198 -8.42 -9.49 5.98
N THR A 199 -7.82 -10.17 5.00
CA THR A 199 -6.86 -11.28 5.21
C THR A 199 -5.39 -10.85 5.06
N VAL A 200 -5.11 -9.54 5.21
CA VAL A 200 -3.78 -8.98 5.03
C VAL A 200 -2.81 -9.59 6.04
N LYS A 201 -1.74 -10.18 5.51
CA LYS A 201 -0.64 -10.76 6.29
C LYS A 201 0.59 -9.87 6.33
N PHE A 202 0.79 -9.09 5.27
CA PHE A 202 1.95 -8.22 5.09
C PHE A 202 1.48 -6.80 4.84
N LEU A 203 1.72 -5.91 5.81
CA LEU A 203 1.43 -4.49 5.68
C LEU A 203 2.73 -3.70 5.70
N GLU A 204 2.95 -2.92 4.65
CA GLU A 204 4.10 -2.02 4.54
C GLU A 204 3.60 -0.60 4.33
N ILE A 205 4.03 0.31 5.19
CA ILE A 205 3.72 1.73 5.14
C ILE A 205 5.04 2.50 5.12
N SER A 206 5.24 3.33 4.10
CA SER A 206 6.45 4.13 3.93
C SER A 206 6.14 5.57 3.58
N GLY A 207 6.83 6.55 4.19
CA GLY A 207 6.76 7.96 3.82
C GLY A 207 5.35 8.57 3.87
N SER A 208 4.46 8.01 4.70
CA SER A 208 3.06 8.42 4.83
C SER A 208 2.88 9.21 6.13
N ARG A 209 3.45 10.42 6.15
CA ARG A 209 3.71 11.17 7.38
C ARG A 209 2.47 11.62 8.13
N SER A 210 1.33 11.85 7.46
CA SER A 210 0.08 12.24 8.14
C SER A 210 -0.75 11.04 8.62
N LEU A 211 -0.33 9.81 8.33
CA LEU A 211 -1.13 8.62 8.60
C LEU A 211 -1.12 8.33 10.09
N LYS A 212 -2.31 8.15 10.65
CA LYS A 212 -2.53 7.55 11.95
C LYS A 212 -3.01 6.11 11.77
N LEU A 213 -2.46 5.21 12.58
CA LEU A 213 -2.96 3.85 12.69
C LEU A 213 -3.80 3.76 13.96
N ASP A 214 -5.10 3.57 13.79
CA ASP A 214 -6.00 3.21 14.88
C ASP A 214 -5.89 1.70 15.18
N ASP A 215 -6.65 1.19 16.15
CA ASP A 215 -6.79 -0.24 16.49
C ASP A 215 -7.53 -1.07 15.41
N ASN A 216 -7.35 -0.74 14.13
CA ASN A 216 -8.02 -1.33 12.97
C ASN A 216 -7.07 -2.16 12.09
N LEU A 217 -5.92 -2.57 12.62
CA LEU A 217 -5.02 -3.49 11.92
C LEU A 217 -5.67 -4.88 11.76
N PRO A 218 -5.54 -5.54 10.59
CA PRO A 218 -6.04 -6.89 10.39
C PRO A 218 -5.49 -7.90 11.42
N PRO A 219 -6.35 -8.78 11.96
CA PRO A 219 -5.97 -9.72 13.01
C PRO A 219 -5.03 -10.82 12.51
N GLU A 220 -4.94 -11.06 11.20
CA GLU A 220 -4.05 -12.06 10.60
C GLU A 220 -2.69 -11.48 10.17
N ILE A 221 -2.36 -10.23 10.53
CA ILE A 221 -1.06 -9.63 10.17
C ILE A 221 0.09 -10.43 10.81
N GLU A 222 1.02 -10.85 9.96
CA GLU A 222 2.24 -11.58 10.32
C GLU A 222 3.47 -10.68 10.22
N LYS A 223 3.47 -9.70 9.30
CA LYS A 223 4.57 -8.72 9.18
C LYS A 223 4.05 -7.30 9.01
N LEU A 224 4.62 -6.39 9.80
CA LEU A 224 4.35 -4.97 9.77
C LEU A 224 5.67 -4.22 9.53
N SER A 225 5.71 -3.41 8.47
CA SER A 225 6.84 -2.54 8.15
C SER A 225 6.40 -1.09 8.12
N LEU A 226 7.03 -0.26 8.95
CA LEU A 226 6.76 1.16 9.12
C LEU A 226 8.05 1.92 8.81
N ILE A 227 8.02 2.79 7.81
CA ILE A 227 9.22 3.51 7.34
C ILE A 227 8.88 4.99 7.22
N ASN A 228 9.64 5.89 7.83
CA ASN A 228 9.42 7.34 7.77
C ASN A 228 7.96 7.75 8.10
N CYS A 229 7.42 7.26 9.21
CA CYS A 229 6.04 7.45 9.66
C CYS A 229 5.96 8.35 10.91
N GLU A 230 5.86 9.66 10.71
CA GLU A 230 6.02 10.68 11.77
C GLU A 230 4.83 10.88 12.73
N ASN A 231 3.60 10.46 12.39
CA ASN A 231 2.39 10.73 13.19
C ASN A 231 1.74 9.48 13.80
N LEU A 232 2.46 8.37 13.89
CA LEU A 232 1.96 7.18 14.57
C LEU A 232 2.09 7.40 16.08
N ASP A 233 1.01 7.29 16.86
CA ASP A 233 1.08 7.46 18.32
C ASP A 233 1.08 6.11 19.03
N LYS A 234 -0.05 5.40 18.95
CA LYS A 234 -0.22 4.06 19.52
C LYS A 234 -0.50 3.04 18.42
N ILE A 235 0.11 1.87 18.53
CA ILE A 235 -0.19 0.71 17.68
C ILE A 235 -0.55 -0.49 18.55
N CYS A 236 -1.79 -0.95 18.44
CA CYS A 236 -2.18 -2.25 18.97
C CYS A 236 -2.00 -3.31 17.87
N CYS A 237 -0.94 -4.11 17.96
CA CYS A 237 -0.62 -5.11 16.95
C CYS A 237 -1.57 -6.31 17.00
N SER A 238 -1.45 -7.20 16.01
CA SER A 238 -2.06 -8.53 16.09
C SER A 238 -1.21 -9.45 16.97
N PRO A 239 -1.82 -10.33 17.80
CA PRO A 239 -1.08 -11.39 18.49
C PRO A 239 -0.44 -12.41 17.53
N MET A 240 -0.72 -12.35 16.22
CA MET A 240 -0.06 -13.16 15.20
C MET A 240 1.18 -12.50 14.57
N LEU A 241 1.51 -11.26 14.97
CA LEU A 241 2.63 -10.52 14.42
C LEU A 241 3.95 -11.23 14.75
N LYS A 242 4.69 -11.61 13.70
CA LYS A 242 5.99 -12.29 13.79
C LYS A 242 7.15 -11.35 13.49
N THR A 243 6.97 -10.43 12.55
CA THR A 243 8.02 -9.49 12.14
C THR A 243 7.53 -8.05 12.28
N LEU A 244 8.29 -7.22 12.98
CA LEU A 244 8.09 -5.78 13.06
C LEU A 244 9.35 -5.07 12.54
N TYR A 245 9.20 -4.27 11.50
CA TYR A 245 10.24 -3.42 10.96
C TYR A 245 9.86 -1.95 11.16
N VAL A 246 10.69 -1.20 11.87
CA VAL A 246 10.53 0.24 12.10
C VAL A 246 11.80 0.93 11.65
N ASP A 247 11.73 1.75 10.61
CA ASP A 247 12.87 2.48 10.05
C ASP A 247 12.55 3.97 9.90
N GLU A 248 13.16 4.74 10.79
CA GLU A 248 12.91 6.16 10.97
C GLU A 248 14.24 6.94 10.89
N ARG A 249 15.13 6.47 10.01
CA ARG A 249 16.47 7.07 9.80
C ARG A 249 16.45 8.51 9.34
N TYR A 250 15.40 8.92 8.65
CA TYR A 250 15.30 10.23 8.03
C TYR A 250 14.45 11.22 8.83
N VAL A 251 14.03 10.84 10.04
CA VAL A 251 13.25 11.71 10.91
C VAL A 251 14.19 12.56 11.78
N GLU A 252 14.06 13.88 11.70
CA GLU A 252 14.89 14.82 12.49
C GLU A 252 14.54 14.82 13.98
N LYS A 253 13.26 14.59 14.32
CA LYS A 253 12.76 14.50 15.69
C LYS A 253 11.71 13.40 15.79
N TRP A 254 11.97 12.41 16.62
CA TRP A 254 11.10 11.27 16.80
C TRP A 254 10.30 11.37 18.10
N GLU A 255 8.99 11.60 17.97
CA GLU A 255 8.01 11.59 19.09
C GLU A 255 6.89 10.56 18.86
N ALA A 256 6.97 9.81 17.76
CA ALA A 256 5.99 8.81 17.34
C ALA A 256 6.23 7.44 18.01
N LEU A 257 5.24 6.56 17.87
CA LEU A 257 5.18 5.21 18.44
C LEU A 257 5.47 5.21 19.94
N SER A 258 4.68 5.99 20.68
CA SER A 258 4.73 6.04 22.14
C SER A 258 4.39 4.70 22.78
N CYS A 259 3.52 3.91 22.13
CA CYS A 259 3.05 2.64 22.64
C CYS A 259 2.85 1.59 21.53
N VAL A 260 3.43 0.40 21.71
CA VAL A 260 3.22 -0.77 20.87
C VAL A 260 2.85 -1.95 21.76
N GLU A 261 1.70 -2.57 21.49
CA GLU A 261 1.13 -3.65 22.31
C GLU A 261 0.97 -4.95 21.50
N LYS A 262 0.80 -6.09 22.21
CA LYS A 262 0.57 -7.44 21.65
C LYS A 262 1.74 -7.97 20.82
N LEU A 263 2.94 -7.94 21.40
CA LEU A 263 4.19 -8.40 20.79
C LEU A 263 4.61 -9.81 21.26
N ASP A 264 3.70 -10.56 21.88
CA ASP A 264 3.99 -11.85 22.53
C ASP A 264 4.52 -12.90 21.53
N SER A 265 4.00 -12.89 20.30
CA SER A 265 4.42 -13.81 19.23
C SER A 265 5.54 -13.27 18.33
N LEU A 266 6.10 -12.10 18.66
CA LEU A 266 7.11 -11.45 17.84
C LEU A 266 8.40 -12.28 17.81
N GLN A 267 8.89 -12.59 16.62
CA GLN A 267 10.10 -13.38 16.37
C GLN A 267 11.24 -12.51 15.83
N GLU A 268 10.91 -11.43 15.13
CA GLU A 268 11.90 -10.55 14.51
C GLU A 268 11.49 -9.10 14.71
N LEU A 269 12.39 -8.32 15.30
CA LEU A 269 12.28 -6.88 15.42
C LEU A 269 13.50 -6.22 14.78
N SER A 270 13.27 -5.35 13.81
CA SER A 270 14.28 -4.41 13.35
C SER A 270 13.82 -3.00 13.67
N PHE A 271 14.64 -2.27 14.41
CA PHE A 271 14.38 -0.90 14.79
C PHE A 271 15.59 -0.04 14.42
N THR A 272 15.35 0.91 13.52
CA THR A 272 16.38 1.85 13.06
C THR A 272 15.92 3.28 13.33
N ASN A 273 16.63 4.00 14.18
CA ASN A 273 16.38 5.43 14.45
C ASN A 273 17.63 6.09 15.04
N PHE A 274 18.15 7.12 14.37
CA PHE A 274 19.35 7.84 14.78
C PHE A 274 19.06 9.15 15.55
N ALA A 275 17.80 9.61 15.58
CA ALA A 275 17.41 10.87 16.21
C ALA A 275 16.96 10.70 17.68
N ILE A 276 16.65 9.48 18.11
CA ILE A 276 16.27 9.22 19.51
C ILE A 276 17.44 9.45 20.47
N LYS A 277 17.12 9.97 21.66
CA LYS A 277 18.07 10.14 22.78
C LYS A 277 18.04 8.98 23.77
N SER A 278 16.94 8.22 23.78
CA SER A 278 16.72 7.03 24.59
C SER A 278 15.79 6.08 23.84
N LEU A 279 15.88 4.78 24.13
CA LEU A 279 14.95 3.80 23.56
C LEU A 279 13.51 4.08 24.04
N PRO A 280 12.49 3.90 23.17
CA PRO A 280 11.09 4.00 23.56
C PRO A 280 10.72 3.04 24.69
N GLU A 281 9.79 3.42 25.57
CA GLU A 281 9.38 2.60 26.71
C GLU A 281 8.84 1.22 26.31
N TRP A 282 8.07 1.14 25.23
CA TRP A 282 7.53 -0.15 24.75
C TRP A 282 8.67 -1.10 24.33
N LEU A 283 9.74 -0.56 23.75
CA LEU A 283 10.90 -1.31 23.32
C LEU A 283 11.70 -1.79 24.54
N LEU A 284 11.89 -0.92 25.54
CA LEU A 284 12.50 -1.30 26.82
C LEU A 284 11.69 -2.40 27.53
N LYS A 285 10.36 -2.28 27.58
CA LYS A 285 9.47 -3.29 28.18
C LYS A 285 9.56 -4.63 27.45
N LEU A 286 9.58 -4.61 26.12
CA LEU A 286 9.76 -5.83 25.31
C LEU A 286 11.09 -6.52 25.62
N LEU A 287 12.17 -5.74 25.71
CA LEU A 287 13.51 -6.27 25.97
C LEU A 287 13.66 -6.78 27.40
N GLN A 288 13.02 -6.14 28.38
CA GLN A 288 12.94 -6.64 29.75
C GLN A 288 12.15 -7.95 29.83
N GLN A 289 11.00 -8.03 29.14
CA GLN A 289 10.20 -9.26 29.09
C GLN A 289 10.97 -10.43 28.49
N ARG A 290 11.70 -10.21 27.40
CA ARG A 290 12.51 -11.23 26.72
C ARG A 290 13.78 -11.59 27.49
N GLY A 291 14.47 -10.61 28.07
CA GLY A 291 15.67 -10.85 28.90
C GLY A 291 15.39 -11.56 30.24
N LEU A 292 14.14 -11.55 30.71
CA LEU A 292 13.69 -12.37 31.83
C LEU A 292 13.40 -13.83 31.42
N GLN A 293 13.15 -14.08 30.13
CA GLN A 293 12.86 -15.39 29.55
C GLN A 293 14.13 -16.06 29.01
N ASN A 294 15.21 -16.07 29.82
CA ASN A 294 16.55 -16.63 29.53
C ASN A 294 16.58 -18.15 29.24
N ASP A 295 15.58 -18.69 28.55
CA ASP A 295 15.63 -20.00 27.91
C ASP A 295 16.39 -19.85 26.59
N SER A 296 17.38 -20.71 26.40
CA SER A 296 18.26 -20.78 25.22
C SER A 296 17.53 -21.19 23.92
N ASN A 297 16.21 -21.01 23.86
CA ASN A 297 15.30 -21.56 22.86
C ASN A 297 14.36 -20.50 22.26
N ASP A 298 14.47 -19.23 22.67
CA ASP A 298 13.70 -18.14 22.04
C ASP A 298 14.43 -17.69 20.77
N ASP A 299 13.91 -18.11 19.60
CA ASP A 299 14.40 -17.77 18.24
C ASP A 299 14.23 -16.26 17.90
N PHE A 300 14.15 -15.39 18.92
CA PHE A 300 13.93 -13.96 18.77
C PHE A 300 15.17 -13.26 18.19
N ARG A 301 14.97 -12.53 17.09
CA ARG A 301 16.02 -11.73 16.43
C ARG A 301 15.76 -10.24 16.63
N LEU A 302 16.76 -9.55 17.18
CA LEU A 302 16.77 -8.09 17.28
C LEU A 302 17.87 -7.47 16.41
N ASP A 303 17.48 -6.63 15.45
CA ASP A 303 18.38 -5.70 14.73
C ASP A 303 18.10 -4.28 15.23
N LEU A 304 19.01 -3.75 16.04
CA LEU A 304 18.89 -2.41 16.62
C LEU A 304 19.96 -1.49 16.04
N ARG A 305 19.51 -0.44 15.34
CA ARG A 305 20.38 0.56 14.71
C ARG A 305 20.04 1.95 15.21
N CYS A 306 20.86 2.44 16.14
CA CYS A 306 20.66 3.71 16.83
C CYS A 306 21.95 4.52 16.90
N SER A 307 21.88 5.73 17.48
CA SER A 307 23.07 6.51 17.79
C SER A 307 24.05 5.73 18.69
N ASN A 308 25.36 6.00 18.52
CA ASN A 308 26.41 5.30 19.26
C ASN A 308 26.25 5.46 20.79
N GLU A 309 25.74 6.61 21.24
CA GLU A 309 25.47 6.89 22.65
C GLU A 309 24.48 5.88 23.27
N ILE A 310 23.39 5.57 22.57
CA ILE A 310 22.39 4.58 23.02
C ILE A 310 22.98 3.18 23.01
N VAL A 311 23.70 2.83 21.94
CA VAL A 311 24.37 1.54 21.80
C VAL A 311 25.35 1.31 22.96
N GLN A 312 26.21 2.29 23.26
CA GLN A 312 27.17 2.21 24.37
C GLN A 312 26.48 2.17 25.73
N GLY A 313 25.36 2.88 25.89
CA GLY A 313 24.53 2.82 27.10
C GLY A 313 23.92 1.43 27.34
N CYS A 314 23.58 0.70 26.28
CA CYS A 314 23.11 -0.68 26.37
C CYS A 314 24.26 -1.67 26.68
N LEU A 315 25.45 -1.46 26.10
CA LEU A 315 26.61 -2.34 26.26
C LEU A 315 27.35 -2.21 27.60
N LYS A 316 27.37 -1.01 28.22
CA LYS A 316 28.18 -0.72 29.42
C LYS A 316 27.57 -1.16 30.76
N GLY A 317 26.53 -1.98 30.76
CA GLY A 317 25.96 -2.51 32.00
C GLY A 317 25.13 -1.52 32.83
N GLY A 318 24.58 -0.47 32.21
CA GLY A 318 23.46 0.31 32.80
C GLY A 318 22.18 -0.54 32.86
N CYS A 319 21.00 0.04 33.11
CA CYS A 319 19.68 -0.63 33.22
C CYS A 319 19.28 -1.59 32.05
N ASN A 320 20.15 -1.79 31.06
CA ASN A 320 20.00 -2.53 29.81
C ASN A 320 21.05 -3.66 29.65
N SER A 321 21.75 -4.06 30.72
CA SER A 321 22.90 -4.99 30.71
C SER A 321 22.63 -6.41 30.19
N ASN A 322 21.37 -6.86 30.20
CA ASN A 322 21.01 -8.25 29.87
C ASN A 322 20.70 -8.46 28.38
N MET A 323 21.05 -7.49 27.54
CA MET A 323 20.58 -7.40 26.15
C MET A 323 21.61 -7.84 25.11
N VAL A 324 22.82 -8.26 25.49
CA VAL A 324 23.96 -8.29 24.53
C VAL A 324 24.04 -9.56 23.68
N ASP A 325 23.39 -10.66 24.07
CA ASP A 325 23.60 -11.95 23.40
C ASP A 325 22.78 -12.15 22.11
N HIS A 326 21.76 -11.30 21.84
CA HIS A 326 20.81 -11.47 20.72
C HIS A 326 20.73 -10.27 19.75
N VAL A 327 21.65 -9.30 19.85
CA VAL A 327 21.56 -8.03 19.11
C VAL A 327 22.66 -7.95 18.08
N SER A 328 22.29 -7.95 16.80
CA SER A 328 23.19 -7.50 15.74
C SER A 328 23.24 -5.97 15.78
N ILE A 329 24.20 -5.44 16.51
CA ILE A 329 24.44 -3.99 16.60
C ILE A 329 25.33 -3.58 15.43
N TYR A 330 24.77 -2.88 14.45
CA TYR A 330 25.56 -2.27 13.38
C TYR A 330 25.95 -0.85 13.78
N GLN A 331 27.26 -0.63 13.97
CA GLN A 331 27.85 0.71 14.08
C GLN A 331 28.12 1.23 12.67
N GLU A 332 27.50 2.35 12.26
CA GLU A 332 28.05 3.14 11.15
C GLU A 332 29.21 3.99 11.70
N HIS A 333 30.41 3.72 11.17
CA HIS A 333 31.54 4.64 11.29
C HIS A 333 31.31 5.78 10.29
N TYR A 334 30.90 6.95 10.77
CA TYR A 334 31.02 8.20 10.01
C TYR A 334 32.36 8.85 10.29
#